data_AF-A0A5B3GRA3-F1
#
_entry.id   AF-A0A5B3GRA3-F1
#
_cell.length_a   1.000
_cell.length_b   1.000
_cell.length_c   1.000
_cell.angle_alpha   90.00
_cell.angle_beta   90.00
_cell.angle_gamma   90.00
#
_symmetry.space_group_name_H-M   'P 1'
#
loop_
_entity.id
_entity.type
_entity.pdbx_description
1 polymer ?
#
loop_
_entity_poly.entity_id
_entity_poly.type
_entity_poly.pdbx_seq_one_letter_code
_entity_poly.pdbx_strand_id
1 'polypeptide(L)' 'MRSLALLAVLTLCLGARAQEPAECVDPFIGTTNFGTANPGAVTPHGMMSVVPFNVMGSEENVYDKDA' A
#
# COMPACT_ATOMS: atom_id res chain seq x y z
N MET A 1 -35.61 -27.70 -3.91
CA MET A 1 -34.40 -27.80 -4.78
C MET A 1 -34.03 -26.47 -5.43
N ARG A 2 -34.96 -25.74 -6.10
CA ARG A 2 -34.67 -24.42 -6.71
C ARG A 2 -34.22 -23.35 -5.71
N SER A 3 -34.83 -23.31 -4.51
CA SER A 3 -34.47 -22.36 -3.46
C SER A 3 -33.08 -22.62 -2.87
N LEU A 4 -32.66 -23.89 -2.79
CA LEU A 4 -31.31 -24.26 -2.36
C LEU A 4 -30.25 -23.85 -3.39
N ALA A 5 -30.55 -24.01 -4.69
CA ALA A 5 -29.67 -23.57 -5.76
C ALA A 5 -29.50 -22.04 -5.76
N LEU A 6 -30.58 -21.29 -5.53
CA LEU A 6 -30.52 -19.83 -5.39
C LEU A 6 -29.68 -19.39 -4.18
N LEU A 7 -29.83 -20.08 -3.04
CA LEU A 7 -29.07 -19.79 -1.83
C LEU A 7 -27.57 -20.05 -2.05
N ALA A 8 -27.23 -21.15 -2.73
CA ALA A 8 -25.84 -21.50 -3.06
C ALA A 8 -25.18 -20.47 -3.99
N VAL A 9 -25.91 -19.99 -5.01
CA VAL A 9 -25.44 -18.93 -5.91
C VAL A 9 -25.22 -17.62 -5.15
N LEU A 10 -26.14 -17.24 -4.26
CA LEU A 10 -26.00 -16.04 -3.45
C LEU A 10 -24.77 -16.09 -2.52
N THR A 11 -24.50 -17.24 -1.91
CA THR A 11 -23.31 -17.43 -1.07
C THR A 11 -22.00 -17.41 -1.86
N LEU A 12 -21.98 -17.89 -3.11
CA LEU A 12 -20.80 -17.78 -3.97
C LEU A 12 -20.54 -16.33 -4.42
N CYS A 13 -21.58 -15.56 -4.75
CA CYS A 13 -21.45 -14.16 -5.13
C CYS A 13 -20.94 -13.28 -3.99
N LEU A 14 -21.31 -13.60 -2.74
CA LEU A 14 -20.77 -12.94 -1.55
C LEU A 14 -19.28 -13.27 -1.34
N GLY A 15 -18.80 -14.43 -1.81
CA GLY A 15 -17.43 -14.92 -1.65
C GLY A 15 -16.39 -14.32 -2.60
N ALA A 16 -16.80 -13.50 -3.57
CA ALA A 16 -15.90 -12.63 -4.32
C ALA A 16 -15.42 -11.49 -3.40
N ARG A 17 -14.62 -11.87 -2.41
CA ARG A 17 -13.86 -10.95 -1.57
C ARG A 17 -12.87 -10.30 -2.53
N ALA A 18 -13.10 -9.03 -2.84
CA ALA A 18 -12.10 -8.22 -3.48
C ALA A 18 -10.82 -8.38 -2.66
N GLN A 19 -9.75 -8.89 -3.27
CA GLN A 19 -8.42 -8.46 -2.85
C GLN A 19 -8.49 -6.95 -3.00
N GLU A 20 -8.50 -6.23 -1.89
CA GLU A 20 -8.58 -4.77 -1.97
C GLU A 20 -7.39 -4.34 -2.83
N PRO A 21 -7.56 -3.50 -3.87
CA PRO A 21 -6.45 -3.11 -4.73
C PRO A 21 -5.22 -2.60 -3.95
N ALA A 22 -5.42 -2.15 -2.71
CA ALA A 22 -4.38 -1.81 -1.75
C ALA A 22 -3.47 -2.98 -1.34
N GLU A 23 -3.95 -4.23 -1.30
CA GLU A 23 -3.14 -5.42 -1.00
C GLU A 23 -2.08 -5.71 -2.07
N CYS A 24 -2.29 -5.21 -3.29
CA CYS A 24 -1.33 -5.30 -4.38
C CYS A 24 -0.25 -4.20 -4.32
N VAL A 25 -0.35 -3.24 -3.40
CA VAL A 25 0.57 -2.11 -3.29
C VAL A 25 1.67 -2.43 -2.28
N ASP A 26 2.93 -2.38 -2.73
CA ASP A 26 4.10 -2.36 -1.84
C ASP A 26 4.62 -0.91 -1.72
N PRO A 27 4.38 -0.23 -0.58
CA PRO A 27 4.80 1.15 -0.37
C PRO A 27 6.33 1.31 -0.25
N PHE A 28 7.11 0.22 -0.19
CA PHE A 28 8.57 0.27 -0.14
C PHE A 28 9.23 0.33 -1.53
N ILE A 29 8.50 0.04 -2.61
CA ILE A 29 9.02 0.16 -3.98
C ILE A 29 9.36 1.63 -4.25
N GLY A 30 10.63 1.88 -4.61
CA GLY A 30 11.13 3.24 -4.89
C GLY A 30 11.55 4.05 -3.65
N THR A 31 11.74 3.41 -2.50
CA THR A 31 12.22 4.07 -1.26
C THR A 31 13.73 3.99 -1.01
N THR A 32 14.49 3.29 -1.87
CA THR A 32 15.95 3.10 -1.72
C THR A 32 16.75 3.92 -2.73
N ASN A 33 18.02 4.20 -2.43
CA ASN A 33 18.96 4.91 -3.30
C ASN A 33 18.39 6.25 -3.80
N PHE A 34 18.20 6.39 -5.11
CA PHE A 34 17.68 7.59 -5.78
C PHE A 34 16.16 7.57 -6.00
N GLY A 35 15.47 6.61 -5.39
CA GLY A 35 14.02 6.56 -5.41
C GLY A 35 13.39 7.75 -4.68
N THR A 36 12.32 8.29 -5.24
CA THR A 36 11.66 9.52 -4.73
C THR A 36 10.32 9.22 -4.05
N ALA A 37 10.00 7.96 -3.79
CA ALA A 37 8.75 7.55 -3.14
C ALA A 37 8.90 7.49 -1.61
N ASN A 38 7.78 7.70 -0.89
CA ASN A 38 7.74 7.65 0.57
C ASN A 38 6.76 6.55 1.03
N PRO A 39 7.13 5.68 1.98
CA PRO A 39 6.30 4.54 2.38
C PRO A 39 5.20 4.88 3.39
N GLY A 40 5.07 6.16 3.77
CA GLY A 40 4.17 6.60 4.82
C GLY A 40 2.70 6.66 4.43
N ALA A 41 1.83 6.74 5.44
CA ALA A 41 0.40 6.81 5.22
C ALA A 41 0.00 8.14 4.55
N VAL A 42 -0.88 8.04 3.55
CA VAL A 42 -1.45 9.18 2.82
C VAL A 42 -2.79 8.77 2.21
N THR A 43 -3.75 9.69 2.13
CA THR A 43 -4.99 9.47 1.37
C THR A 43 -4.77 9.78 -0.11
N PRO A 44 -5.59 9.26 -1.05
CA PRO A 44 -5.53 9.69 -2.45
C PRO A 44 -5.58 11.22 -2.56
N HIS A 45 -4.54 11.82 -3.14
CA HIS A 45 -4.37 13.28 -3.28
C HIS A 45 -4.40 14.08 -1.96
N GLY A 46 -4.09 13.45 -0.82
CA GLY A 46 -4.01 14.12 0.47
C GLY A 46 -2.91 15.18 0.50
N MET A 47 -3.17 16.30 1.18
CA MET A 47 -2.17 17.37 1.38
C MET A 47 -1.15 17.06 2.49
N MET A 48 -1.38 15.99 3.26
CA MET A 48 -0.54 15.58 4.38
C MET A 48 -0.13 14.12 4.21
N SER A 49 1.14 13.83 4.48
CA SER A 49 1.67 12.47 4.54
C SER A 49 2.45 12.29 5.84
N VAL A 50 2.25 11.15 6.50
CA VAL A 50 2.96 10.78 7.73
C VAL A 50 3.98 9.72 7.37
N VAL A 51 5.25 10.13 7.25
CA VAL A 51 6.35 9.31 6.74
C VAL A 51 7.49 9.22 7.77
N PRO A 52 8.21 8.09 7.83
CA PRO A 52 9.48 8.05 8.55
C PRO A 52 10.51 8.93 7.83
N PHE A 53 11.34 9.63 8.60
CA PHE A 53 12.43 10.44 8.08
C PHE A 53 13.75 9.68 8.30
N ASN A 54 14.27 9.04 7.25
CA ASN A 54 15.43 8.14 7.33
C ASN A 54 16.76 8.81 6.94
N VAL A 55 16.78 10.14 6.90
CA VAL A 55 17.93 10.95 6.45
C VAL A 55 18.82 11.42 7.59
N MET A 56 18.68 10.78 8.75
CA MET A 56 19.59 11.02 9.87
C MET A 56 20.97 10.49 9.48
N GLY A 57 21.89 11.40 9.22
CA GLY A 57 23.26 11.10 8.81
C GLY A 57 23.91 10.09 9.75
N SER A 58 24.61 9.13 9.16
CA SER A 58 25.48 8.19 9.86
C SER A 58 26.81 8.11 9.12
N GLU A 59 27.84 7.52 9.74
CA GLU A 59 29.12 7.29 9.07
C GLU A 59 28.96 6.48 7.76
N GLU A 60 27.92 5.64 7.67
CA GLU A 60 27.60 4.82 6.51
C GLU A 60 26.64 5.50 5.52
N ASN A 61 25.91 6.54 5.95
CA ASN A 61 24.92 7.27 5.13
C ASN A 61 25.28 8.76 5.10
N VAL A 62 26.32 9.07 4.33
CA VAL A 62 26.96 10.40 4.23
C VAL A 62 26.13 11.39 3.41
N TYR A 63 25.33 10.89 2.47
CA TYR A 63 24.52 11.72 1.57
C TYR A 63 23.07 11.77 2.05
N ASP A 64 22.54 12.98 2.10
CA ASP A 64 21.11 13.20 2.29
C ASP A 64 20.35 12.66 1.06
N LYS A 65 19.13 12.18 1.29
CA LYS A 65 18.20 11.76 0.25
C LYS A 65 17.90 12.90 -0.75
N ASP A 66 18.03 14.14 -0.31
CA ASP A 66 17.76 15.35 -1.10
C ASP A 66 19.05 16.17 -1.42
N ALA A 67 20.24 15.59 -1.22
CA ALA A 67 21.54 16.20 -1.58
C ALA A 67 21.89 16.09 -3.07
#